data_AF-A0A3D3SUQ2-F1
#
_entry.id   AF-A0A3D3SUQ2-F1
#
_cell.length_a   1.000
_cell.length_b   1.000
_cell.length_c   1.000
_cell.angle_alpha   90.00
_cell.angle_beta   90.00
_cell.angle_gamma   90.00
#
_symmetry.space_group_name_H-M   'P 1'
#
loop_
_entity.id
_entity.type
_entity.pdbx_description
1 polymer ?
#
loop_
_entity_poly.entity_id
_entity_poly.type
_entity_poly.pdbx_seq_one_letter_code
_entity_poly.pdbx_strand_id
1 'polypeptide(L)'
;MASSFLIFASAVSAQTGALSALPAPLQLAQSPAAMAAPEDVVRRVTQDVIEIFKSDRSLTQKPDPERVLAIVNERVMPVVNFSRMTALSVGRYWNQATSEQQRQLMEAFRELLVLTYSEAVTYAPEATIQIRPGRYLPTDDEVIVRTLLQRPSKEPIPIDYRMQRTASGWKVYDFNVLGLWMVEHYRAQFAQIISARGIDGLIGVLIEKNKSLRQSRTGRP
;
A
#
# COMPACT_ATOMS: atom_id res chain seq x y z
N MET A 1 -6.98 -55.05 -28.95
CA MET A 1 -6.69 -56.47 -28.63
C MET A 1 -6.92 -56.61 -27.13
N ALA A 2 -8.10 -57.07 -26.71
CA ALA A 2 -8.34 -58.43 -26.22
C ALA A 2 -7.33 -58.78 -25.09
N SER A 3 -7.73 -59.05 -23.85
CA SER A 3 -8.65 -60.14 -23.51
C SER A 3 -9.22 -60.02 -22.10
N SER A 4 -10.48 -60.41 -21.97
CA SER A 4 -11.14 -60.80 -20.73
C SER A 4 -10.53 -62.08 -20.16
N PHE A 5 -10.50 -62.24 -18.83
CA PHE A 5 -10.65 -63.53 -18.17
C PHE A 5 -11.43 -63.36 -16.85
N LEU A 6 -12.55 -64.06 -16.78
CA LEU A 6 -13.34 -64.37 -15.59
C LEU A 6 -12.65 -65.48 -14.77
N ILE A 7 -13.27 -65.82 -13.62
CA ILE A 7 -13.18 -67.07 -12.82
C ILE A 7 -12.39 -66.86 -11.49
N PHE A 8 -12.78 -67.25 -10.27
CA PHE A 8 -13.85 -68.08 -9.67
C PHE A 8 -14.23 -67.51 -8.29
N ALA A 9 -15.45 -67.79 -7.82
CA ALA A 9 -15.91 -67.59 -6.44
C ALA A 9 -15.22 -68.54 -5.45
N SER A 10 -15.06 -68.13 -4.17
CA SER A 10 -15.06 -69.02 -2.99
C SER A 10 -15.11 -68.25 -1.67
N ALA A 11 -16.16 -68.56 -0.91
CA ALA A 11 -16.24 -68.73 0.54
C ALA A 11 -15.78 -67.62 1.51
N VAL A 12 -16.81 -67.13 2.22
CA VAL A 12 -16.78 -66.55 3.56
C VAL A 12 -15.94 -67.39 4.53
N SER A 13 -15.10 -66.72 5.32
CA SER A 13 -14.73 -67.16 6.66
C SER A 13 -14.60 -65.91 7.54
N ALA A 14 -15.56 -65.75 8.44
CA ALA A 14 -15.56 -64.73 9.47
C ALA A 14 -14.42 -65.04 10.46
N GLN A 15 -13.47 -64.11 10.59
CA GLN A 15 -12.63 -64.01 11.77
C GLN A 15 -12.83 -62.62 12.37
N THR A 16 -13.56 -62.59 13.48
CA THR A 16 -13.65 -61.49 14.42
C THR A 16 -12.29 -61.31 15.10
N GLY A 17 -11.40 -60.55 14.46
CA GLY A 17 -10.20 -60.01 15.09
C GLY A 17 -10.44 -58.52 15.40
N ALA A 18 -10.63 -58.19 16.68
CA ALA A 18 -10.71 -56.80 17.13
C ALA A 18 -9.34 -56.12 16.95
N LEU A 19 -9.12 -55.50 15.78
CA LEU A 19 -8.02 -54.57 15.57
C LEU A 19 -8.35 -53.28 16.32
N SER A 20 -7.67 -53.06 17.45
CA SER A 20 -7.64 -51.76 18.12
C SER A 20 -7.02 -50.74 17.17
N ALA A 21 -7.86 -50.02 16.42
CA ALA A 21 -7.44 -48.91 15.59
C ALA A 21 -6.97 -47.76 16.50
N LEU A 22 -5.66 -47.55 16.57
CA LEU A 22 -5.09 -46.33 17.15
C LEU A 22 -5.62 -45.14 16.34
N PRO A 23 -6.19 -44.10 16.96
CA PRO A 23 -6.61 -42.92 16.23
C PRO A 23 -5.38 -42.25 15.62
N ALA A 24 -5.30 -42.23 14.29
CA ALA A 24 -4.32 -41.42 13.57
C ALA A 24 -4.54 -39.95 13.99
N PRO A 25 -3.49 -39.20 14.36
CA PRO A 25 -3.66 -37.79 14.69
C PRO A 25 -4.24 -37.08 13.47
N LEU A 26 -5.39 -36.41 13.65
CA LEU A 26 -5.88 -35.46 12.67
C LEU A 26 -4.83 -34.35 12.54
N GLN A 27 -3.97 -34.45 11.54
CA GLN A 27 -3.21 -33.31 11.06
C GLN A 27 -4.23 -32.32 10.50
N LEU A 28 -4.62 -31.34 11.31
CA LEU A 28 -5.36 -30.18 10.83
C LEU A 28 -4.47 -29.49 9.81
N ALA A 29 -4.76 -29.71 8.52
CA ALA A 29 -4.16 -28.96 7.44
C ALA A 29 -4.51 -27.48 7.69
N GLN A 30 -3.55 -26.72 8.19
CA GLN A 30 -3.66 -25.28 8.29
C GLN A 30 -3.73 -24.76 6.85
N SER A 31 -4.94 -24.43 6.39
CA SER A 31 -5.12 -23.73 5.11
C SER A 31 -4.21 -22.50 5.14
N PRO A 32 -3.37 -22.27 4.11
CA PRO A 32 -2.56 -21.07 4.06
C PRO A 32 -3.50 -19.88 4.20
N ALA A 33 -3.23 -19.02 5.19
CA ALA A 33 -4.04 -17.84 5.44
C ALA A 33 -4.21 -17.09 4.11
N ALA A 34 -5.45 -16.95 3.65
CA ALA A 34 -5.73 -16.26 2.40
C ALA A 34 -5.19 -14.82 2.52
N MET A 35 -4.25 -14.48 1.65
CA MET A 35 -3.69 -13.13 1.60
C MET A 35 -4.83 -12.14 1.37
N ALA A 36 -4.89 -11.07 2.16
CA ALA A 36 -5.95 -10.07 2.08
C ALA A 36 -6.08 -9.51 0.66
N ALA A 37 -7.31 -9.20 0.23
CA ALA A 37 -7.54 -8.54 -1.05
C ALA A 37 -6.89 -7.14 -1.06
N PRO A 38 -6.46 -6.62 -2.23
CA PRO A 38 -5.82 -5.31 -2.32
C PRO A 38 -6.75 -4.19 -1.83
N GLU A 39 -8.06 -4.32 -2.09
CA GLU A 39 -9.10 -3.41 -1.58
C GLU A 39 -9.15 -3.37 -0.05
N ASP A 40 -8.99 -4.53 0.60
CA ASP A 40 -9.06 -4.63 2.06
C ASP A 40 -7.87 -3.95 2.72
N VAL A 41 -6.69 -3.99 2.08
CA VAL A 41 -5.51 -3.26 2.55
C VAL A 41 -5.78 -1.75 2.54
N VAL A 42 -6.29 -1.23 1.43
CA VAL A 42 -6.62 0.20 1.30
C VAL A 42 -7.72 0.61 2.28
N ARG A 43 -8.79 -0.20 2.37
CA ARG A 43 -9.91 0.05 3.29
C ARG A 43 -9.44 0.12 4.73
N ARG A 44 -8.68 -0.88 5.19
CA ARG A 44 -8.22 -0.98 6.58
C ARG A 44 -7.35 0.21 6.96
N VAL A 45 -6.32 0.51 6.17
CA VAL A 45 -5.42 1.63 6.47
C VAL A 45 -6.15 2.97 6.45
N THR A 46 -7.07 3.17 5.52
CA THR A 46 -7.86 4.41 5.47
C THR A 46 -8.76 4.53 6.70
N GLN A 47 -9.42 3.44 7.10
CA GLN A 47 -10.27 3.41 8.28
C GLN A 47 -9.47 3.66 9.57
N ASP A 48 -8.31 3.04 9.72
CA ASP A 48 -7.41 3.24 10.87
C ASP A 48 -6.99 4.72 10.99
N VAL A 49 -6.61 5.35 9.88
CA VAL A 49 -6.26 6.79 9.86
C VAL A 49 -7.47 7.65 10.22
N ILE A 50 -8.66 7.37 9.66
CA ILE A 50 -9.90 8.08 10.00
C ILE A 50 -10.20 7.97 11.49
N GLU A 51 -10.09 6.78 12.08
CA GLU A 51 -10.36 6.55 13.50
C GLU A 51 -9.40 7.28 14.43
N ILE A 52 -8.10 7.29 14.09
CA ILE A 52 -7.09 8.07 14.84
C ILE A 52 -7.49 9.56 14.86
N PHE A 53 -7.82 10.13 13.70
CA PHE A 53 -8.20 11.54 13.60
C PHE A 53 -9.56 11.85 14.25
N LYS A 54 -10.49 10.88 14.30
CA LYS A 54 -11.73 11.01 15.08
C LYS A 54 -11.46 11.04 16.58
N SER A 55 -10.56 10.19 17.05
CA SER A 55 -10.28 10.01 18.49
C SER A 55 -9.42 11.12 19.10
N ASP A 56 -8.59 11.79 18.28
CA ASP A 56 -7.71 12.86 18.75
C ASP A 56 -8.06 14.21 18.11
N ARG A 57 -8.88 14.99 18.82
CA ARG A 57 -9.30 16.34 18.38
C ARG A 57 -8.14 17.34 18.26
N SER A 58 -6.97 17.08 18.85
CA SER A 58 -5.81 17.97 18.69
C SER A 58 -5.26 17.92 17.26
N LEU A 59 -5.44 16.80 16.55
CA LEU A 59 -5.03 16.62 15.15
C LEU A 59 -5.89 17.42 14.17
N THR A 60 -7.07 17.87 14.59
CA THR A 60 -8.05 18.55 13.71
C THR A 60 -8.18 20.04 14.03
N GLN A 61 -8.02 20.44 15.29
CA GLN A 61 -8.13 21.85 15.71
C GLN A 61 -6.85 22.65 15.45
N LYS A 62 -5.68 22.04 15.61
CA LYS A 62 -4.38 22.65 15.30
C LYS A 62 -3.45 21.56 14.75
N PRO A 63 -3.60 21.20 13.46
CA PRO A 63 -2.86 20.08 12.88
C PRO A 63 -1.36 20.35 12.91
N ASP A 64 -0.67 19.70 13.85
CA ASP A 64 0.79 19.69 13.89
C ASP A 64 1.32 18.82 12.74
N PRO A 65 2.01 19.39 11.75
CA PRO A 65 2.54 18.64 10.61
C PRO A 65 3.45 17.49 11.03
N GLU A 66 4.19 17.62 12.14
CA GLU A 66 5.05 16.55 12.67
C GLU A 66 4.21 15.36 13.12
N ARG A 67 3.11 15.63 13.81
CA ARG A 67 2.24 14.57 14.31
C ARG A 67 1.50 13.86 13.20
N VAL A 68 1.06 14.60 12.17
CA VAL A 68 0.50 13.99 10.95
C VAL A 68 1.55 13.14 10.25
N LEU A 69 2.79 13.63 10.12
CA LEU A 69 3.90 12.86 9.55
C LEU A 69 4.19 11.58 10.33
N ALA A 70 4.16 11.63 11.66
CA ALA A 70 4.31 10.46 12.51
C ALA A 70 3.21 9.42 12.25
N ILE A 71 1.93 9.84 12.19
CA ILE A 71 0.80 8.94 11.92
C ILE A 71 0.92 8.29 10.54
N VAL A 72 1.26 9.09 9.51
CA VAL A 72 1.46 8.56 8.16
C VAL A 72 2.60 7.55 8.13
N ASN A 73 3.71 7.83 8.82
CA ASN A 73 4.82 6.90 8.94
C ASN A 73 4.43 5.59 9.64
N GLU A 74 3.61 5.67 10.68
CA GLU A 74 3.25 4.50 11.49
C GLU A 74 2.15 3.64 10.85
N ARG A 75 1.18 4.28 10.18
CA ARG A 75 -0.04 3.60 9.68
C ARG A 75 -0.03 3.36 8.18
N VAL A 76 0.54 4.28 7.39
CA VAL A 76 0.49 4.22 5.93
C VAL A 76 1.75 3.59 5.35
N MET A 77 2.94 4.00 5.81
CA MET A 77 4.19 3.51 5.23
C MET A 77 4.39 1.98 5.28
N PRO A 78 3.88 1.23 6.28
CA PRO A 78 3.98 -0.23 6.26
C PRO A 78 3.32 -0.88 5.04
N VAL A 79 2.32 -0.24 4.41
CA VAL A 79 1.65 -0.77 3.21
C VAL A 79 2.13 -0.13 1.91
N VAL A 80 3.12 0.77 1.97
CA VAL A 80 3.66 1.46 0.79
C VAL A 80 5.06 0.94 0.50
N ASN A 81 5.30 0.49 -0.73
CA ASN A 81 6.66 0.28 -1.21
C ASN A 81 7.23 1.62 -1.71
N PHE A 82 7.66 2.43 -0.75
CA PHE A 82 8.14 3.80 -1.03
C PHE A 82 9.49 3.81 -1.77
N SER A 83 10.28 2.75 -1.62
CA SER A 83 11.50 2.55 -2.40
C SER A 83 11.18 2.40 -3.88
N ARG A 84 10.22 1.52 -4.23
CA ARG A 84 9.76 1.36 -5.62
C ARG A 84 9.16 2.65 -6.17
N MET A 85 8.32 3.34 -5.38
CA MET A 85 7.75 4.64 -5.78
C MET A 85 8.84 5.65 -6.12
N THR A 86 9.79 5.87 -5.19
CA THR A 86 10.90 6.81 -5.38
C THR A 86 11.78 6.41 -6.57
N ALA A 87 12.12 5.14 -6.69
CA ALA A 87 12.91 4.62 -7.81
C ALA A 87 12.23 4.87 -9.16
N LEU A 88 10.91 4.67 -9.23
CA LEU A 88 10.15 4.97 -10.44
C LEU A 88 10.13 6.48 -10.72
N SER A 89 9.88 7.34 -9.72
CA SER A 89 9.92 8.79 -9.90
C SER A 89 11.30 9.29 -10.34
N VAL A 90 12.38 8.77 -9.77
CA VAL A 90 13.76 9.15 -10.16
C VAL A 90 14.14 8.58 -11.54
N GLY A 91 13.55 7.43 -11.91
CA GLY A 91 13.77 6.79 -13.20
C GLY A 91 15.18 6.22 -13.34
N ARG A 92 15.76 6.33 -14.54
CA ARG A 92 17.08 5.74 -14.88
C ARG A 92 18.22 6.15 -13.93
N TYR A 93 18.09 7.31 -13.29
CA TYR A 93 19.10 7.84 -12.39
C TYR A 93 19.13 7.14 -11.03
N TRP A 94 18.09 6.36 -10.68
CA TRP A 94 18.02 5.64 -9.41
C TRP A 94 19.18 4.66 -9.23
N ASN A 95 19.54 3.96 -10.30
CA ASN A 95 20.66 3.00 -10.30
C ASN A 95 22.04 3.67 -10.30
N GLN A 96 22.10 4.99 -10.52
CA GLN A 96 23.34 5.78 -10.44
C GLN A 96 23.50 6.43 -9.05
N ALA A 97 22.44 6.50 -8.26
CA ALA A 97 22.45 7.02 -6.90
C ALA A 97 23.21 6.06 -5.97
N THR A 98 24.04 6.60 -5.09
CA THR A 98 24.59 5.83 -3.96
C THR A 98 23.47 5.42 -3.01
N SER A 99 23.69 4.40 -2.18
CA SER A 99 22.71 3.99 -1.16
C SER A 99 22.31 5.13 -0.23
N GLU A 100 23.24 6.03 0.07
CA GLU A 100 22.97 7.22 0.88
C GLU A 100 22.09 8.25 0.13
N GLN A 101 22.37 8.49 -1.15
CA GLN A 101 21.50 9.35 -1.97
C GLN A 101 20.11 8.76 -2.14
N GLN A 102 19.99 7.44 -2.33
CA GLN A 102 18.70 6.75 -2.38
C GLN A 102 17.90 6.95 -1.09
N ARG A 103 18.55 6.82 0.07
CA ARG A 103 17.94 7.09 1.38
C ARG A 103 17.47 8.53 1.51
N GLN A 104 18.33 9.50 1.18
CA GLN A 104 18.00 10.93 1.25
C GLN A 104 16.86 11.31 0.30
N LEU A 105 16.85 10.77 -0.93
CA LEU A 105 15.75 10.95 -1.88
C LEU A 105 14.44 10.40 -1.33
N MET A 106 14.44 9.19 -0.77
CA MET A 106 13.24 8.60 -0.16
C MET A 106 12.73 9.45 1.01
N GLU A 107 13.62 9.92 1.89
CA GLU A 107 13.24 10.74 3.03
C GLU A 107 12.65 12.08 2.61
N ALA A 108 13.36 12.81 1.75
CA ALA A 108 12.93 14.14 1.31
C ALA A 108 11.66 14.06 0.45
N PHE A 109 11.53 13.04 -0.42
CA PHE A 109 10.33 12.88 -1.24
C PHE A 109 9.12 12.44 -0.42
N ARG A 110 9.29 11.55 0.56
CA ARG A 110 8.22 11.16 1.50
C ARG A 110 7.71 12.39 2.25
N GLU A 111 8.62 13.16 2.81
CA GLU A 111 8.26 14.38 3.53
C GLU A 111 7.54 15.38 2.61
N LEU A 112 7.99 15.56 1.36
CA LEU A 112 7.31 16.40 0.37
C LEU A 112 5.85 15.97 0.18
N LEU A 113 5.60 14.68 -0.04
CA LEU A 113 4.25 14.17 -0.26
C LEU A 113 3.39 14.34 0.99
N VAL A 114 3.92 14.00 2.17
CA VAL A 114 3.16 14.19 3.42
C VAL A 114 2.86 15.66 3.65
N LEU A 115 3.83 16.54 3.48
CA LEU A 115 3.60 17.97 3.56
C LEU A 115 2.71 18.48 2.43
N THR A 116 2.56 17.83 1.29
CA THR A 116 1.64 18.31 0.26
C THR A 116 0.19 17.96 0.60
N TYR A 117 -0.03 16.80 1.23
CA TYR A 117 -1.37 16.24 1.42
C TYR A 117 -1.85 16.18 2.88
N SER A 118 -1.02 16.54 3.87
CA SER A 118 -1.38 16.47 5.30
C SER A 118 -2.62 17.28 5.67
N GLU A 119 -2.86 18.41 5.00
CA GLU A 119 -4.07 19.22 5.19
C GLU A 119 -5.33 18.43 4.84
N ALA A 120 -5.29 17.58 3.80
CA ALA A 120 -6.44 16.76 3.43
C ALA A 120 -6.80 15.74 4.53
N VAL A 121 -5.81 15.27 5.30
CA VAL A 121 -6.02 14.29 6.39
C VAL A 121 -6.77 14.92 7.56
N THR A 122 -6.73 16.25 7.72
CA THR A 122 -7.50 16.94 8.78
C THR A 122 -9.01 16.80 8.61
N TYR A 123 -9.50 16.52 7.38
CA TYR A 123 -10.90 16.23 7.09
C TYR A 123 -11.28 14.76 7.32
N ALA A 124 -10.32 13.91 7.70
CA ALA A 124 -10.55 12.49 7.92
C ALA A 124 -11.70 12.17 8.91
N PRO A 125 -11.95 12.93 10.00
CA PRO A 125 -13.02 12.60 10.94
C PRO A 125 -14.43 12.54 10.34
N GLU A 126 -14.66 13.29 9.27
CA GLU A 126 -15.95 13.32 8.59
C GLU A 126 -15.94 12.48 7.29
N ALA A 127 -14.78 11.98 6.91
CA ALA A 127 -14.61 11.27 5.66
C ALA A 127 -15.07 9.82 5.77
N THR A 128 -15.53 9.28 4.65
CA THR A 128 -15.70 7.83 4.43
C THR A 128 -15.01 7.44 3.13
N ILE A 129 -14.56 6.19 3.05
CA ILE A 129 -13.95 5.65 1.83
C ILE A 129 -14.93 4.71 1.13
N GLN A 130 -15.20 5.00 -0.14
CA GLN A 130 -15.92 4.11 -1.03
C GLN A 130 -14.91 3.43 -1.97
N ILE A 131 -14.79 2.11 -1.86
CA ILE A 131 -14.03 1.32 -2.83
C ILE A 131 -14.90 1.08 -4.07
N ARG A 132 -14.37 1.37 -5.26
CA ARG A 132 -15.03 1.09 -6.54
C ARG A 132 -14.60 -0.29 -7.04
N PRO A 133 -15.47 -1.02 -7.76
CA PRO A 133 -15.13 -2.32 -8.33
C PRO A 133 -13.86 -2.28 -9.17
N GLY A 134 -12.89 -3.12 -8.81
CA GLY A 134 -11.71 -3.40 -9.63
C GLY A 134 -12.02 -4.37 -10.77
N ARG A 135 -11.13 -4.42 -11.76
CA ARG A 135 -11.08 -5.49 -12.75
C ARG A 135 -9.63 -5.98 -12.79
N TYR A 136 -9.40 -7.15 -12.23
CA TYR A 136 -8.12 -7.86 -12.25
C TYR A 136 -8.37 -9.35 -12.04
N LEU A 137 -7.43 -10.18 -12.48
CA LEU A 137 -7.47 -11.62 -12.28
C LEU A 137 -6.84 -11.99 -10.92
N PRO A 138 -7.24 -13.11 -10.29
CA PRO A 138 -6.61 -13.57 -9.04
C PRO A 138 -5.10 -13.81 -9.16
N THR A 139 -4.61 -14.05 -10.38
CA THR A 139 -3.19 -14.27 -10.72
C THR A 139 -2.42 -12.99 -10.98
N ASP A 140 -3.08 -11.82 -11.03
CA ASP A 140 -2.39 -10.57 -11.27
C ASP A 140 -1.49 -10.22 -10.08
N ASP A 141 -0.28 -9.79 -10.42
CA ASP A 141 0.73 -9.29 -9.47
C ASP A 141 0.70 -7.76 -9.36
N GLU A 142 0.02 -7.07 -10.26
CA GLU A 142 -0.20 -5.62 -10.19
C GLU A 142 -1.63 -5.26 -10.51
N VAL A 143 -2.22 -4.38 -9.71
CA VAL A 143 -3.63 -3.99 -9.82
C VAL A 143 -3.80 -2.50 -9.55
N ILE A 144 -4.95 -1.96 -9.99
CA ILE A 144 -5.38 -0.61 -9.62
C ILE A 144 -6.63 -0.73 -8.74
N VAL A 145 -6.50 -0.34 -7.48
CA VAL A 145 -7.62 -0.16 -6.56
C VAL A 145 -8.14 1.26 -6.70
N ARG A 146 -9.43 1.40 -7.01
CA ARG A 146 -10.05 2.71 -7.25
C ARG A 146 -10.93 3.09 -6.08
N THR A 147 -10.84 4.32 -5.61
CA THR A 147 -11.60 4.77 -4.43
C THR A 147 -12.17 6.18 -4.60
N LEU A 148 -13.20 6.48 -3.84
CA LEU A 148 -13.74 7.83 -3.66
C LEU A 148 -13.69 8.15 -2.16
N LEU A 149 -12.96 9.21 -1.80
CA LEU A 149 -12.99 9.79 -0.47
C LEU A 149 -14.20 10.74 -0.40
N GLN A 150 -15.24 10.33 0.31
CA GLN A 150 -16.47 11.10 0.48
C GLN A 150 -16.33 12.02 1.69
N ARG A 151 -16.84 13.25 1.57
CA ARG A 151 -16.90 14.24 2.66
C ARG A 151 -18.29 14.89 2.69
N PRO A 152 -18.81 15.31 3.85
CA PRO A 152 -20.13 15.93 3.92
C PRO A 152 -20.22 17.17 3.03
N SER A 153 -21.25 17.23 2.18
CA SER A 153 -21.56 18.40 1.35
C SER A 153 -20.41 18.90 0.47
N LYS A 154 -19.47 18.02 0.09
CA LYS A 154 -18.36 18.30 -0.82
C LYS A 154 -18.31 17.25 -1.93
N GLU A 155 -17.68 17.60 -3.04
CA GLU A 155 -17.42 16.65 -4.12
C GLU A 155 -16.49 15.52 -3.63
N PRO A 156 -16.82 14.24 -3.92
CA PRO A 156 -15.94 13.11 -3.61
C PRO A 156 -14.59 13.26 -4.32
N ILE A 157 -13.51 12.99 -3.60
CA ILE A 157 -12.16 13.04 -4.17
C ILE A 157 -11.79 11.64 -4.69
N PRO A 158 -11.57 11.46 -6.00
CA PRO A 158 -11.06 10.20 -6.52
C PRO A 158 -9.61 10.00 -6.09
N ILE A 159 -9.33 8.83 -5.51
CA ILE A 159 -7.97 8.38 -5.20
C ILE A 159 -7.83 6.95 -5.69
N ASP A 160 -6.92 6.74 -6.65
CA ASP A 160 -6.63 5.42 -7.19
C ASP A 160 -5.23 4.99 -6.73
N TYR A 161 -5.01 3.70 -6.52
CA TYR A 161 -3.76 3.15 -5.99
C TYR A 161 -3.26 2.06 -6.93
N ARG A 162 -2.04 2.20 -7.44
CA ARG A 162 -1.34 1.08 -8.07
C ARG A 162 -0.70 0.24 -6.97
N MET A 163 -1.05 -1.03 -6.94
CA MET A 163 -0.58 -1.97 -5.94
C MET A 163 0.14 -3.13 -6.60
N GLN A 164 1.16 -3.64 -5.93
CA GLN A 164 1.88 -4.85 -6.31
C GLN A 164 1.69 -5.94 -5.25
N ARG A 165 1.63 -7.18 -5.69
CA ARG A 165 1.69 -8.35 -4.83
C ARG A 165 3.13 -8.55 -4.38
N THR A 166 3.33 -8.83 -3.10
CA THR A 166 4.63 -9.21 -2.53
C THR A 166 4.45 -10.43 -1.65
N ALA A 167 5.56 -11.07 -1.26
CA ALA A 167 5.54 -12.14 -0.26
C ALA A 167 4.91 -11.71 1.08
N SER A 168 4.93 -10.40 1.39
CA SER A 168 4.35 -9.81 2.60
C SER A 168 2.92 -9.28 2.43
N GLY A 169 2.27 -9.56 1.29
CA GLY A 169 0.97 -9.00 0.93
C GLY A 169 1.04 -7.89 -0.10
N TRP A 170 -0.10 -7.27 -0.39
CA TRP A 170 -0.19 -6.15 -1.32
C TRP A 170 0.47 -4.89 -0.77
N LYS A 171 1.22 -4.18 -1.63
CA LYS A 171 1.84 -2.89 -1.31
C LYS A 171 1.47 -1.87 -2.37
N VAL A 172 1.09 -0.67 -1.94
CA VAL A 172 0.94 0.49 -2.84
C VAL A 172 2.32 0.91 -3.31
N TYR A 173 2.51 1.14 -4.61
CA TYR A 173 3.75 1.69 -5.15
C TYR A 173 3.56 3.01 -5.89
N ASP A 174 2.32 3.42 -6.11
CA ASP A 174 1.96 4.71 -6.68
C ASP A 174 0.50 5.04 -6.36
N PHE A 175 0.16 6.32 -6.31
CA PHE A 175 -1.21 6.78 -6.06
C PHE A 175 -1.58 7.93 -6.99
N ASN A 176 -2.87 8.04 -7.30
CA ASN A 176 -3.44 9.06 -8.13
C ASN A 176 -4.30 9.99 -7.28
N VAL A 177 -4.05 11.30 -7.37
CA VAL A 177 -4.91 12.32 -6.76
C VAL A 177 -5.30 13.30 -7.85
N LEU A 178 -6.62 13.55 -8.00
CA LEU A 178 -7.15 14.51 -8.97
C LEU A 178 -6.68 14.23 -10.42
N GLY A 179 -6.54 12.95 -10.79
CA GLY A 179 -6.15 12.53 -12.13
C GLY A 179 -4.64 12.43 -12.36
N LEU A 180 -3.81 12.85 -11.40
CA LEU A 180 -2.36 12.80 -11.52
C LEU A 180 -1.79 11.61 -10.76
N TRP A 181 -1.12 10.70 -11.46
CA TRP A 181 -0.29 9.67 -10.85
C TRP A 181 1.02 10.28 -10.36
N MET A 182 1.38 10.06 -9.09
CA MET A 182 2.52 10.75 -8.49
C MET A 182 3.84 10.37 -9.13
N VAL A 183 4.03 9.09 -9.45
CA VAL A 183 5.25 8.64 -10.14
C VAL A 183 5.47 9.39 -11.44
N GLU A 184 4.48 9.44 -12.33
CA GLU A 184 4.57 10.15 -13.60
C GLU A 184 4.70 11.67 -13.41
N HIS A 185 3.93 12.23 -12.48
CA HIS A 185 3.94 13.67 -12.19
C HIS A 185 5.34 14.17 -11.81
N TYR A 186 6.00 13.47 -10.88
CA TYR A 186 7.33 13.87 -10.41
C TYR A 186 8.45 13.43 -11.35
N ARG A 187 8.27 12.34 -12.12
CA ARG A 187 9.34 11.82 -12.99
C ARG A 187 9.89 12.83 -13.98
N ALA A 188 9.01 13.58 -14.63
CA ALA A 188 9.45 14.60 -15.59
C ALA A 188 10.26 15.72 -14.90
N GLN A 189 9.79 16.18 -13.74
CA GLN A 189 10.43 17.25 -12.98
C GLN A 189 11.78 16.81 -12.40
N PHE A 190 11.84 15.59 -11.85
CA PHE A 190 13.06 15.03 -11.28
C PHE A 190 14.12 14.82 -12.35
N ALA A 191 13.74 14.27 -13.51
CA ALA A 191 14.66 14.10 -14.63
C ALA A 191 15.26 15.44 -15.10
N GLN A 192 14.46 16.51 -15.15
CA GLN A 192 14.95 17.85 -15.51
C GLN A 192 15.95 18.38 -14.48
N ILE A 193 15.65 18.26 -13.19
CA ILE A 193 16.54 18.73 -12.11
C ILE A 193 17.84 17.92 -12.10
N ILE A 194 17.75 16.58 -12.17
CA ILE A 194 18.92 15.71 -12.17
C ILE A 194 19.80 15.98 -13.40
N SER A 195 19.22 16.20 -14.57
CA SER A 195 19.98 16.52 -15.77
C SER A 195 20.74 17.85 -15.65
N ALA A 196 20.24 18.80 -14.85
CA ALA A 196 20.85 20.11 -14.68
C ALA A 196 21.82 20.18 -13.49
N ARG A 197 21.56 19.43 -12.41
CA ARG A 197 22.22 19.60 -11.10
C ARG A 197 22.64 18.29 -10.43
N GLY A 198 22.48 17.16 -11.11
CA GLY A 198 22.76 15.84 -10.56
C GLY A 198 21.76 15.43 -9.47
N ILE A 199 22.02 14.26 -8.88
CA ILE A 199 21.17 13.67 -7.83
C ILE A 199 21.18 14.52 -6.56
N ASP A 200 22.35 15.03 -6.16
CA ASP A 200 22.47 15.94 -5.00
C ASP A 200 21.67 17.23 -5.21
N GLY A 201 21.62 17.73 -6.46
CA GLY A 201 20.77 18.85 -6.82
C GLY A 201 19.29 18.58 -6.62
N LEU A 202 18.80 17.38 -6.95
CA LEU A 202 17.42 16.99 -6.67
C LEU A 202 17.15 16.91 -5.17
N ILE A 203 18.05 16.27 -4.41
CA ILE A 203 17.94 16.17 -2.95
C ILE A 203 17.85 17.55 -2.33
N GLY A 204 18.74 18.47 -2.70
CA GLY A 204 18.72 19.86 -2.22
C GLY A 204 17.42 20.60 -2.55
N VAL A 205 16.88 20.41 -3.76
CA VAL A 205 15.60 21.01 -4.15
C VAL A 205 14.43 20.46 -3.32
N LEU A 206 14.39 19.16 -3.05
CA LEU A 206 13.36 18.55 -2.22
C LEU A 206 13.42 19.06 -0.78
N ILE A 207 14.62 19.12 -0.19
CA ILE A 207 14.83 19.62 1.18
C ILE A 207 14.37 21.07 1.31
N GLU A 208 14.78 21.94 0.38
CA GLU A 208 14.39 23.36 0.42
C GLU A 208 12.87 23.52 0.23
N LYS A 209 12.26 22.70 -0.65
CA LYS A 209 10.81 22.69 -0.82
C LYS A 209 10.08 22.28 0.47
N ASN A 210 10.57 21.25 1.16
CA ASN A 210 9.99 20.81 2.44
C ASN A 210 10.10 21.88 3.51
N LYS A 211 11.26 22.54 3.61
CA LYS A 211 11.47 23.67 4.52
C LYS A 211 10.49 24.81 4.25
N SER A 212 10.31 25.18 2.98
CA SER A 212 9.34 26.20 2.57
C SER A 212 7.89 25.83 2.93
N LEU A 213 7.49 24.56 2.73
CA LEU A 213 6.16 24.06 3.09
C LEU A 213 5.91 24.04 4.60
N ARG A 214 6.95 23.83 5.42
CA ARG A 214 6.85 23.94 6.88
C ARG A 214 6.65 25.40 7.32
N GLN A 215 7.44 26.30 6.76
CA GLN A 215 7.38 27.73 7.08
C GLN A 215 6.04 28.37 6.71
N SER A 216 5.50 28.03 5.53
CA SER A 216 4.20 28.55 5.09
C SER A 216 3.04 28.08 5.98
N ARG A 217 3.20 26.94 6.65
CA ARG A 217 2.21 26.42 7.61
C ARG A 217 2.31 27.05 8.98
N THR A 218 3.51 27.30 9.48
CA THR A 218 3.71 27.96 10.79
C THR A 218 3.28 29.43 10.78
N GLY A 219 3.22 30.05 9.60
CA GLY A 219 2.81 31.45 9.42
C GLY A 219 1.33 31.68 9.08
N ARG A 220 0.49 30.63 9.03
CA ARG A 220 -0.96 30.83 8.87
C ARG A 220 -1.54 31.33 10.21
N PRO A 221 -2.25 32.48 10.23
CA PRO A 221 -2.89 33.00 11.43
C PRO A 221 -4.01 32.09 11.94
#